data_AF-A0AAE7B6V6-F1
#
_entry.id   AF-A0AAE7B6V6-F1
#
_cell.length_a   1.000
_cell.length_b   1.000
_cell.length_c   1.000
_cell.angle_alpha   90.00
_cell.angle_beta   90.00
_cell.angle_gamma   90.00
#
_symmetry.space_group_name_H-M   'P 1'
#
loop_
_entity.id
_entity.type
_entity.pdbx_description
1 polymer ?
#
loop_
_entity_poly.entity_id
_entity_poly.type
_entity_poly.pdbx_seq_one_letter_code
_entity_poly.pdbx_strand_id
1 'polypeptide(L)'
;MGIKDKFKENSSKILNIASENATKAFDYPKIKSQQIKDAINTKVREKAVLATKARLVENHKTFDDYSDEELEIIIADEERKIVDDLKTKSLVVALAALGLNFFV
;
A
#
# COMPACT_ATOMS: atom_id res chain seq x y z
N MET A 1 -9.22 21.49 -44.03
CA MET A 1 -10.05 21.04 -42.90
C MET A 1 -11.15 22.06 -42.67
N GLY A 2 -12.42 21.65 -42.71
CA GLY A 2 -13.56 22.55 -42.59
C GLY A 2 -13.79 23.02 -41.15
N ILE A 3 -14.53 24.12 -40.99
CA ILE A 3 -14.90 24.68 -39.67
C ILE A 3 -15.67 23.65 -38.83
N LYS A 4 -16.51 22.84 -39.50
CA LYS A 4 -17.28 21.75 -38.87
C LYS A 4 -16.36 20.67 -38.28
N ASP A 5 -15.26 20.35 -38.95
CA ASP A 5 -14.32 19.32 -38.51
C ASP A 5 -13.56 19.77 -37.26
N LYS A 6 -13.12 21.04 -37.24
CA LYS A 6 -12.48 21.65 -36.06
C LYS A 6 -13.42 21.70 -34.86
N PHE A 7 -14.70 22.01 -35.08
CA PHE A 7 -15.70 22.04 -34.02
C PHE A 7 -15.96 20.65 -33.42
N LYS A 8 -16.07 19.63 -34.29
CA LYS A 8 -16.23 18.24 -33.87
C LYS A 8 -15.04 17.75 -33.05
N GLU A 9 -13.82 18.03 -33.50
CA GLU A 9 -12.59 17.67 -32.80
C GLU A 9 -12.49 18.32 -31.41
N ASN A 10 -12.78 19.62 -31.31
CA ASN A 10 -12.74 20.35 -30.04
C ASN A 10 -13.81 19.84 -29.06
N SER A 11 -15.02 19.53 -29.55
CA SER A 11 -16.08 18.94 -28.73
C SER A 11 -15.68 17.57 -28.17
N SER A 12 -15.12 16.69 -29.02
CA SER A 12 -14.63 15.39 -28.59
C SER A 12 -13.51 15.48 -27.55
N LYS A 13 -12.58 16.43 -27.69
CA LYS A 13 -11.54 16.68 -26.68
C LYS A 13 -12.13 17.12 -25.34
N ILE A 14 -13.09 18.04 -25.34
CA ILE A 14 -13.75 18.50 -24.12
C ILE A 14 -14.53 17.36 -23.45
N LEU A 15 -15.25 16.55 -24.23
CA LEU A 15 -15.98 15.38 -23.72
C LEU A 15 -15.03 14.37 -23.07
N ASN A 16 -13.87 14.10 -23.68
CA ASN A 16 -12.87 13.19 -23.12
C ASN A 16 -12.22 13.72 -21.84
N ILE A 17 -11.92 15.02 -21.76
CA ILE A 17 -11.38 15.64 -20.55
C ILE A 17 -12.42 15.62 -19.43
N ALA A 18 -13.69 15.91 -19.74
CA ALA A 18 -14.77 15.87 -18.78
C ALA A 18 -15.03 14.44 -18.26
N SER A 19 -15.04 13.45 -19.15
CA SER A 19 -15.20 12.04 -18.75
C SER A 19 -14.01 11.54 -17.93
N GLU A 20 -12.78 11.85 -18.33
CA GLU A 20 -11.56 11.46 -17.60
C GLU A 20 -11.53 12.07 -16.20
N ASN A 21 -11.85 13.37 -16.06
CA ASN A 21 -11.87 14.03 -14.75
C ASN A 21 -13.05 13.59 -13.88
N ALA A 22 -14.22 13.31 -14.48
CA ALA A 22 -15.37 12.75 -13.75
C ALA A 22 -15.05 11.34 -13.23
N THR A 23 -14.43 10.48 -14.04
CA THR A 23 -13.96 9.16 -13.61
C THR A 23 -12.92 9.28 -12.50
N LYS A 24 -11.92 10.16 -12.63
CA LYS A 24 -10.92 10.38 -11.57
C LYS A 24 -11.53 10.90 -10.27
N ALA A 25 -12.54 11.79 -10.32
CA ALA A 25 -13.21 12.31 -9.13
C ALA A 25 -14.07 11.23 -8.45
N PHE A 26 -14.79 10.43 -9.23
CA PHE A 26 -15.60 9.32 -8.72
C PHE A 26 -14.73 8.20 -8.15
N ASP A 27 -13.61 7.88 -8.80
CA ASP A 27 -12.65 6.87 -8.37
C ASP A 27 -11.61 7.41 -7.38
N TYR A 28 -11.64 8.70 -7.02
CA TYR A 28 -10.62 9.33 -6.18
C TYR A 28 -10.40 8.61 -4.84
N PRO A 29 -11.46 8.22 -4.09
CA PRO A 29 -11.27 7.47 -2.84
C PRO A 29 -10.59 6.11 -3.07
N LYS A 30 -10.91 5.43 -4.18
CA LYS A 30 -10.34 4.14 -4.55
C LYS A 30 -8.86 4.28 -4.94
N ILE A 31 -8.53 5.27 -5.77
CA ILE A 31 -7.15 5.53 -6.21
C ILE A 31 -6.29 5.89 -4.99
N LYS A 32 -6.77 6.81 -4.14
CA LYS A 32 -6.02 7.24 -2.96
C LYS A 32 -5.84 6.10 -1.96
N SER A 33 -6.87 5.30 -1.71
CA SER A 33 -6.77 4.15 -0.82
C SER A 33 -5.80 3.09 -1.35
N GLN A 34 -5.74 2.89 -2.68
CA GLN A 34 -4.75 1.98 -3.27
C GLN A 34 -3.33 2.51 -3.09
N GLN A 35 -3.08 3.79 -3.37
CA GLN A 35 -1.76 4.40 -3.13
C GLN A 35 -1.30 4.27 -1.68
N ILE A 36 -2.22 4.42 -0.72
CA ILE A 36 -1.92 4.24 0.70
C ILE A 36 -1.60 2.77 1.01
N LYS A 37 -2.39 1.83 0.47
CA LYS A 37 -2.10 0.39 0.62
C LYS A 37 -0.72 0.04 0.08
N ASP A 38 -0.36 0.54 -1.09
CA ASP A 38 0.93 0.27 -1.72
C ASP A 38 2.10 0.85 -0.89
N ALA A 39 1.91 2.07 -0.36
CA ALA A 39 2.89 2.69 0.54
C ALA A 39 3.07 1.89 1.84
N ILE A 40 1.96 1.41 2.44
CA ILE A 40 2.01 0.57 3.64
C ILE A 40 2.73 -0.74 3.33
N ASN A 41 2.36 -1.43 2.24
CA ASN A 41 2.99 -2.70 1.84
C ASN A 41 4.49 -2.54 1.64
N THR A 42 4.93 -1.45 0.99
CA THR A 42 6.35 -1.14 0.80
C THR A 42 7.06 -1.00 2.15
N LYS A 43 6.45 -0.27 3.10
CA LYS A 43 7.02 -0.08 4.44
C LYS A 43 7.04 -1.37 5.27
N VAL A 44 6.04 -2.23 5.09
CA VAL A 44 6.00 -3.56 5.72
C VAL A 44 7.15 -4.40 5.20
N ARG A 45 7.37 -4.46 3.88
CA ARG A 45 8.49 -5.20 3.27
C ARG A 45 9.84 -4.69 3.77
N GLU A 46 10.06 -3.37 3.76
CA GLU A 46 11.32 -2.77 4.27
C GLU A 46 11.59 -3.18 5.73
N LYS A 47 10.56 -3.13 6.58
CA LYS A 47 10.67 -3.54 7.98
C LYS A 47 10.90 -5.04 8.14
N ALA A 48 10.24 -5.86 7.31
CA ALA A 48 10.42 -7.30 7.34
C ALA A 48 11.85 -7.69 6.99
N VAL A 49 12.43 -7.11 5.93
CA VAL A 49 13.85 -7.33 5.57
C VAL A 49 14.79 -6.95 6.70
N LEU A 50 14.54 -5.84 7.40
CA LEU A 50 15.33 -5.43 8.56
C LEU A 50 15.18 -6.40 9.74
N ALA A 51 13.95 -6.85 10.03
CA ALA A 51 13.68 -7.83 11.07
C ALA A 51 14.34 -9.18 10.76
N THR A 52 14.24 -9.64 9.51
CA THR A 52 14.95 -10.82 9.02
C THR A 52 16.45 -10.67 9.21
N LYS A 53 17.04 -9.53 8.82
CA LYS A 53 18.46 -9.28 9.03
C LYS A 53 18.85 -9.37 10.51
N ALA A 54 18.08 -8.77 11.41
CA ALA A 54 18.32 -8.86 12.85
C ALA A 54 18.26 -10.31 13.34
N ARG A 55 17.20 -11.05 12.97
CA ARG A 55 17.02 -12.47 13.29
C ARG A 55 18.17 -13.35 12.77
N LEU A 56 18.67 -13.09 11.57
CA LEU A 56 19.80 -13.84 11.01
C LEU A 56 21.08 -13.56 11.81
N VAL A 57 21.36 -12.30 12.13
CA VAL A 57 22.54 -11.90 12.92
C VAL A 57 22.50 -12.53 14.32
N GLU A 58 21.33 -12.56 14.97
CA GLU A 58 21.13 -13.24 16.26
C GLU A 58 21.48 -14.74 16.21
N ASN A 59 21.33 -15.36 15.05
CA ASN A 59 21.65 -16.77 14.82
C ASN A 59 23.04 -16.97 14.17
N HIS A 60 23.88 -15.93 14.15
CA HIS A 60 25.20 -15.92 13.50
C HIS A 60 25.15 -16.32 12.01
N LYS A 61 24.08 -15.92 11.32
CA LYS A 61 23.86 -16.14 9.89
C LYS A 61 23.71 -14.83 9.13
N THR A 62 23.82 -14.95 7.81
CA THR A 62 23.70 -13.88 6.82
C THR A 62 22.72 -14.28 5.72
N PHE A 63 22.39 -13.35 4.83
CA PHE A 63 21.52 -13.65 3.68
C PHE A 63 22.15 -14.68 2.74
N ASP A 64 23.48 -14.70 2.63
CA ASP A 64 24.21 -15.61 1.74
C ASP A 64 24.15 -17.08 2.20
N ASP A 65 23.68 -17.34 3.43
CA ASP A 65 23.54 -18.69 4.01
C ASP A 65 22.24 -19.40 3.59
N TYR A 66 21.40 -18.75 2.78
CA TYR A 66 20.06 -19.22 2.41
C TYR A 66 19.82 -19.06 0.91
N SER A 67 18.97 -19.91 0.33
CA SER A 67 18.48 -19.67 -1.04
C SER A 67 17.48 -18.51 -1.09
N ASP A 68 17.26 -17.96 -2.28
CA ASP A 68 16.28 -16.89 -2.50
C ASP A 68 14.87 -17.31 -2.04
N GLU A 69 14.49 -18.57 -2.27
CA GLU A 69 13.20 -19.12 -1.84
C GLU A 69 13.10 -19.22 -0.32
N GLU A 70 14.17 -19.64 0.35
CA GLU A 70 14.21 -19.73 1.81
C GLU A 70 14.13 -18.34 2.45
N LEU A 71 14.86 -17.36 1.90
CA LEU A 71 14.80 -15.97 2.34
C LEU A 71 13.41 -15.39 2.16
N GLU A 72 12.74 -15.66 1.03
CA GLU A 72 11.38 -15.17 0.79
C GLU A 72 10.40 -15.73 1.83
N ILE A 73 10.53 -17.01 2.20
CA ILE A 73 9.71 -17.61 3.25
C ILE A 73 9.95 -16.93 4.60
N ILE A 74 11.21 -16.68 4.96
CA ILE A 74 11.57 -16.04 6.23
C ILE A 74 11.07 -14.58 6.27
N ILE A 75 11.25 -13.83 5.18
CA ILE A 75 10.79 -12.44 5.09
C ILE A 75 9.26 -12.40 5.14
N ALA A 76 8.55 -13.29 4.44
CA ALA A 76 7.09 -13.36 4.46
C ALA A 76 6.53 -13.68 5.86
N ASP A 77 7.24 -14.49 6.65
CA ASP A 77 6.89 -14.72 8.07
C ASP A 77 7.01 -13.43 8.90
N GLU A 78 8.11 -12.68 8.73
CA GLU A 78 8.28 -11.39 9.41
C GLU A 78 7.27 -10.33 8.94
N GLU A 79 6.94 -10.28 7.64
CA GLU A 79 5.87 -9.42 7.11
C GLU A 79 4.53 -9.72 7.78
N ARG A 80 4.17 -11.00 7.93
CA ARG A 80 2.91 -11.40 8.56
C ARG A 80 2.85 -10.90 10.00
N LYS A 81 3.92 -11.06 10.78
CA LYS A 81 4.00 -10.57 12.16
C LYS A 81 3.83 -9.05 12.24
N ILE A 82 4.49 -8.31 11.34
CA ILE A 82 4.38 -6.84 11.28
C ILE A 82 2.95 -6.43 10.93
N VAL A 83 2.31 -7.09 9.96
CA VAL A 83 0.92 -6.82 9.57
C VAL A 83 -0.03 -7.09 10.73
N ASP A 84 0.14 -8.19 11.46
CA ASP A 84 -0.74 -8.56 12.57
C ASP A 84 -0.56 -7.61 13.78
N ASP A 85 0.67 -7.17 14.05
CA ASP A 85 0.95 -6.11 15.04
C ASP A 85 0.30 -4.78 14.63
N LEU A 86 0.39 -4.38 13.36
CA LEU A 86 -0.26 -3.18 12.83
C LEU A 86 -1.79 -3.26 12.95
N LYS A 87 -2.41 -4.40 12.63
CA LYS A 87 -3.86 -4.61 12.82
C LYS A 87 -4.26 -4.44 14.28
N THR A 88 -3.49 -5.03 15.18
CA THR A 88 -3.77 -4.98 16.62
C THR A 88 -3.64 -3.55 17.15
N LYS A 89 -2.53 -2.87 16.85
CA LYS A 89 -2.31 -1.48 17.29
C LYS A 89 -3.32 -0.51 16.67
N SER A 90 -3.64 -0.66 15.39
CA SER A 90 -4.62 0.22 14.72
C SER A 90 -6.02 0.05 15.30
N LEU A 91 -6.43 -1.18 15.65
CA LEU A 91 -7.67 -1.42 16.36
C LEU A 91 -7.68 -0.73 17.73
N VAL A 92 -6.60 -0.88 18.51
CA VAL A 92 -6.48 -0.21 19.82
C VAL A 92 -6.58 1.31 19.67
N VAL A 93 -5.90 1.90 18.69
CA VAL A 93 -5.97 3.33 18.39
C VAL A 93 -7.39 3.75 18.00
N ALA A 94 -8.08 2.97 17.18
CA ALA A 94 -9.46 3.25 16.78
C ALA A 94 -10.43 3.20 17.98
N LEU A 95 -10.30 2.19 18.85
CA LEU A 95 -11.11 2.07 20.07
C LEU A 95 -10.88 3.25 21.01
N ALA A 96 -9.62 3.67 21.19
CA ALA A 96 -9.28 4.84 22.00
C ALA A 96 -9.86 6.13 21.44
N ALA A 97 -9.81 6.32 20.11
CA ALA A 97 -10.42 7.48 19.44
C ALA A 97 -11.95 7.53 19.62
N LEU A 98 -12.60 6.37 19.80
CA LEU A 98 -14.03 6.26 20.09
C LEU A 98 -14.36 6.42 21.59
N GLY A 99 -13.37 6.68 22.45
CA GLY A 99 -13.56 6.84 23.89
C GLY A 99 -13.83 5.52 24.63
N LEU A 100 -13.57 4.38 23.99
CA LEU A 100 -13.69 3.07 24.64
C LEU A 100 -12.42 2.80 25.43
N ASN A 101 -12.54 2.76 26.76
CA ASN A 101 -11.43 2.34 27.62
C ASN A 101 -11.21 0.83 27.43
N PHE A 102 -10.23 0.46 26.61
CA PHE A 102 -9.80 -0.92 26.38
C PHE A 102 -8.91 -1.45 27.52
N PHE A 103 -8.31 -0.55 28.32
CA PHE A 103 -7.58 -0.88 29.53
C PHE A 103 -8.57 -0.97 30.71
N VAL A 104 -9.09 -2.16 30.95
CA VAL A 104 -9.66 -2.61 32.23
C VAL A 104 -8.85 -3.80 32.71
#